data_AF-A0A6L9JHN0-F1
#
_entry.id   AF-A0A6L9JHN0-F1
#
_cell.length_a   1.000
_cell.length_b   1.000
_cell.length_c   1.000
_cell.angle_alpha   90.00
_cell.angle_beta   90.00
_cell.angle_gamma   90.00
#
_symmetry.space_group_name_H-M   'P 1'
#
loop_
_entity.id
_entity.type
_entity.pdbx_description
1 polymer ?
#
loop_
_entity_poly.entity_id
_entity_poly.type
_entity_poly.pdbx_seq_one_letter_code
_entity_poly.pdbx_strand_id
1 'polypeptide(L)'
;MHNTQGKTISSFLIRLRNQDTPTGISAGTLDELVKVTGLSKTEIAHLALRNFADRYLPHYEKDDGPLSDEQICTIREASAASDIADDNFTQRLF
;
A
#
# COMPACT_ATOMS: atom_id res chain seq x y z
N MET A 1 11.29 -19.65 11.86
CA MET A 1 10.94 -18.62 12.87
C MET A 1 10.42 -17.40 12.12
N HIS A 2 9.10 -17.26 11.99
CA HIS A 2 8.50 -16.13 11.27
C HIS A 2 8.63 -14.86 12.10
N ASN A 3 9.35 -13.87 11.58
CA ASN A 3 9.56 -12.58 12.21
C ASN A 3 8.32 -11.71 11.99
N THR A 4 7.35 -11.80 12.89
CA THR A 4 6.22 -10.89 12.94
C THR A 4 6.70 -9.56 13.51
N GLN A 5 7.28 -8.69 12.68
CA GLN A 5 7.45 -7.30 13.06
C GLN A 5 6.07 -6.69 13.21
N GLY A 6 5.59 -6.62 14.45
CA GLY A 6 4.37 -5.92 14.81
C GLY A 6 4.45 -4.49 14.27
N LYS A 7 3.50 -4.12 13.42
CA LYS A 7 3.39 -2.79 12.85
C LYS A 7 3.30 -1.77 13.99
N THR A 8 4.38 -1.05 14.26
CA THR A 8 4.39 0.01 15.25
C THR A 8 3.53 1.16 14.74
N ILE A 9 2.51 1.52 15.52
CA ILE A 9 1.70 2.70 15.24
C ILE A 9 2.57 3.92 15.54
N SER A 10 2.90 4.69 14.52
CA SER A 10 3.65 5.95 14.63
C SER A 10 2.72 7.15 14.45
N SER A 11 3.05 8.26 15.12
CA SER A 11 2.35 9.52 15.00
C SER A 11 3.33 10.64 14.66
N PHE A 12 2.82 11.70 14.01
CA PHE A 12 3.58 12.92 13.74
C PHE A 12 2.68 14.14 13.87
N LEU A 13 3.27 15.29 14.20
CA LEU A 13 2.55 16.55 14.35
C LEU A 13 2.65 17.38 13.06
N ILE A 14 1.51 17.87 12.60
CA ILE A 14 1.43 18.78 11.45
C ILE A 14 1.24 20.20 11.97
N ARG A 15 2.20 21.08 11.68
CA ARG A 15 2.09 22.51 11.96
C ARG A 15 1.58 23.22 10.71
N LEU A 16 0.41 23.86 10.83
CA LEU A 16 -0.17 24.69 9.77
C LEU A 16 0.62 25.99 9.60
N ARG A 17 0.52 26.56 8.40
CA ARG A 17 1.14 27.86 8.07
C ARG A 17 0.18 29.00 8.44
N ASN A 18 0.73 30.21 8.59
CA ASN A 18 -0.10 31.40 8.81
C ASN A 18 -0.95 31.74 7.56
N GLN A 19 -0.43 31.41 6.38
CA GLN A 19 -1.07 31.57 5.08
C GLN A 19 -0.67 30.40 4.17
N ASP A 20 -1.46 30.14 3.15
CA ASP A 20 -1.19 29.06 2.20
C ASP A 20 0.11 29.29 1.42
N THR A 21 0.83 28.20 1.16
CA THR A 21 2.06 28.17 0.36
C THR A 21 2.04 26.95 -0.57
N PRO A 22 2.96 26.84 -1.55
CA PRO A 22 2.99 25.69 -2.47
C PRO A 22 3.09 24.31 -1.78
N THR A 23 3.57 24.25 -0.54
CA THR A 23 3.80 23.00 0.21
C THR A 23 3.13 22.99 1.59
N GLY A 24 2.27 23.96 1.88
CA GLY A 24 1.64 24.08 3.19
C GLY A 24 0.33 24.83 3.15
N ILE A 25 -0.56 24.51 4.08
CA ILE A 25 -1.89 25.12 4.17
C ILE A 25 -2.07 25.84 5.50
N SER A 26 -2.94 26.83 5.49
CA SER A 26 -3.41 27.57 6.64
C SER A 26 -4.53 26.84 7.38
N ALA A 27 -4.86 27.32 8.58
CA ALA A 27 -6.00 26.84 9.34
C ALA A 27 -7.33 27.05 8.61
N GLY A 28 -7.48 28.19 7.90
CA GLY A 28 -8.70 28.51 7.15
C GLY A 28 -8.98 27.47 6.07
N THR A 29 -7.97 27.14 5.28
CA THR A 29 -8.06 26.13 4.21
C THR A 29 -8.38 24.75 4.76
N LEU A 30 -7.76 24.35 5.88
CA LEU A 30 -8.08 23.08 6.52
C LEU A 30 -9.53 23.03 7.01
N ASP A 31 -10.02 24.10 7.64
CA ASP A 31 -11.40 24.15 8.15
C ASP A 31 -12.43 24.17 7.00
N GLU A 32 -12.12 24.78 5.87
CA GLU A 32 -12.96 24.73 4.67
C GLU A 32 -13.00 23.31 4.08
N LEU A 33 -11.85 22.61 4.01
CA LEU A 33 -11.82 21.22 3.60
C LEU A 33 -12.70 20.33 4.50
N VAL A 34 -12.65 20.53 5.82
CA VAL A 34 -13.53 19.82 6.76
C VAL A 34 -15.01 20.06 6.42
N LYS A 35 -15.40 21.31 6.16
CA LYS A 35 -16.79 21.67 5.84
C LYS A 35 -17.27 21.06 4.53
N VAL A 36 -16.44 21.10 3.49
CA VAL A 36 -16.81 20.64 2.14
C VAL A 36 -16.80 19.12 2.04
N THR A 37 -15.84 18.45 2.69
CA THR A 37 -15.70 16.99 2.60
C THR A 37 -16.50 16.24 3.66
N GLY A 38 -16.82 16.89 4.79
CA GLY A 38 -17.42 16.24 5.96
C GLY A 38 -16.44 15.35 6.75
N LEU A 39 -15.16 15.31 6.34
CA LEU A 39 -14.13 14.50 6.97
C LEU A 39 -13.49 15.21 8.17
N SER A 40 -13.00 14.44 9.13
CA SER A 40 -12.17 14.97 10.21
C SER A 40 -10.80 15.42 9.70
N LYS A 41 -10.13 16.32 10.45
CA LYS A 41 -8.78 16.79 10.14
C LYS A 41 -7.77 15.65 9.95
N THR A 42 -7.92 14.58 10.74
CA THR A 42 -7.07 13.38 10.67
C THR A 42 -7.31 12.60 9.39
N GLU A 43 -8.58 12.39 9.01
CA GLU A 43 -8.93 11.70 7.76
C GLU A 43 -8.46 12.49 6.53
N ILE A 44 -8.61 13.81 6.55
CA ILE A 44 -8.10 14.69 5.48
C ILE A 44 -6.58 14.55 5.35
N ALA A 45 -5.85 14.54 6.47
CA ALA A 45 -4.40 14.37 6.46
C ALA A 45 -3.99 13.00 5.87
N HIS A 46 -4.68 11.92 6.27
CA HIS A 46 -4.43 10.60 5.72
C HIS A 46 -4.76 10.52 4.23
N LEU A 47 -5.90 11.08 3.80
CA LEU A 47 -6.31 11.09 2.40
C LEU A 47 -5.34 11.89 1.53
N ALA A 48 -4.91 13.07 1.99
CA ALA A 48 -3.92 13.88 1.29
C ALA A 48 -2.60 13.12 1.11
N LEU A 49 -2.11 12.45 2.17
CA LEU A 49 -0.91 11.63 2.09
C LEU A 49 -1.08 10.41 1.18
N ARG A 50 -2.24 9.76 1.19
CA ARG A 50 -2.55 8.65 0.28
C ARG A 50 -2.49 9.10 -1.18
N ASN A 51 -3.17 10.21 -1.50
CA ASN A 51 -3.16 10.79 -2.84
C ASN A 51 -1.76 11.23 -3.28
N PHE A 52 -0.97 11.76 -2.34
CA PHE A 52 0.42 12.13 -2.60
C PHE A 52 1.28 10.88 -2.86
N ALA A 53 1.13 9.83 -2.06
CA ALA A 53 1.78 8.55 -2.30
C ALA A 53 1.40 7.97 -3.67
N ASP A 54 0.12 8.07 -4.06
CA ASP A 54 -0.36 7.61 -5.37
C ASP A 54 0.23 8.37 -6.55
N ARG A 55 0.79 9.57 -6.33
CA ARG A 55 1.45 10.35 -7.38
C ARG A 55 2.96 10.05 -7.48
N TYR A 56 3.61 9.68 -6.37
CA TYR A 56 5.08 9.69 -6.29
C TYR A 56 5.71 8.37 -5.91
N LEU A 57 5.00 7.50 -5.20
CA LEU A 57 5.56 6.20 -4.85
C LEU A 57 5.33 5.22 -6.01
N PRO A 58 6.30 4.37 -6.34
CA PRO A 58 6.09 3.32 -7.31
C PRO A 58 5.01 2.38 -6.79
N HIS A 59 3.90 2.28 -7.52
CA HIS A 59 3.01 1.15 -7.35
C HIS A 59 3.70 -0.06 -7.93
N TYR A 60 3.56 -1.22 -7.27
CA TYR A 60 3.77 -2.46 -8.00
C TYR A 60 2.92 -2.41 -9.25
N GLU A 61 3.49 -2.85 -10.37
CA GLU A 61 2.70 -3.04 -11.58
C GLU A 61 1.49 -3.90 -11.23
N LYS A 62 0.36 -3.62 -11.89
CA LYS A 62 -0.79 -4.50 -11.75
C LYS A 62 -0.31 -5.90 -12.10
N ASP A 63 -0.63 -6.85 -11.24
CA ASP A 63 -0.33 -8.25 -11.50
C ASP A 63 -0.87 -8.62 -12.89
N ASP A 64 -0.06 -9.33 -13.68
CA ASP A 64 -0.44 -9.79 -15.03
C ASP A 64 -1.55 -10.85 -14.99
N GLY A 65 -2.01 -11.18 -13.78
CA GLY A 65 -3.04 -12.16 -13.49
C GLY A 65 -2.43 -13.52 -13.18
N PRO A 66 -3.26 -14.56 -13.10
CA PRO A 66 -2.79 -15.91 -12.87
C PRO A 66 -1.78 -16.33 -13.95
N LEU A 67 -0.74 -17.05 -13.56
CA LEU A 67 0.20 -17.65 -14.50
C LEU A 67 -0.55 -18.56 -15.48
N SER A 68 -0.23 -18.44 -16.76
CA SER A 68 -0.66 -19.37 -17.79
C SER A 68 -0.03 -20.75 -17.60
N ASP A 69 -0.67 -21.77 -18.16
CA ASP A 69 -0.16 -23.14 -18.11
C ASP A 69 1.26 -23.27 -18.69
N GLU A 70 1.59 -22.49 -19.73
CA GLU A 70 2.93 -22.43 -20.32
C GLU A 70 3.98 -21.84 -19.36
N GLN A 71 3.61 -20.78 -18.65
CA GLN A 71 4.47 -20.17 -17.63
C GLN A 71 4.67 -21.13 -16.45
N ILE A 72 3.61 -21.82 -16.02
CA ILE A 72 3.68 -22.83 -14.96
C ILE A 72 4.62 -23.98 -15.40
N CYS A 73 4.51 -24.43 -16.64
CA CYS A 73 5.38 -25.47 -17.20
C CYS A 73 6.85 -25.02 -17.20
N THR A 74 7.13 -23.81 -17.68
CA THR A 74 8.48 -23.22 -17.68
C THR A 74 9.06 -23.11 -16.26
N ILE A 75 8.25 -22.69 -15.29
CA ILE A 75 8.66 -22.60 -13.88
C ILE A 75 8.98 -23.98 -13.32
N ARG A 76 8.18 -25.00 -13.65
CA ARG A 76 8.42 -26.39 -13.23
C ARG A 76 9.71 -26.95 -13.80
N GLU A 77 10.00 -26.68 -15.08
CA GLU A 77 11.24 -27.10 -15.74
C GLU A 77 12.48 -26.41 -15.15
N ALA A 78 12.38 -25.12 -14.81
CA ALA A 78 13.46 -24.35 -14.20
C ALA A 78 13.64 -24.62 -12.70
N SER A 79 12.66 -25.25 -12.04
CA SER A 79 12.68 -25.51 -10.62
C SER A 79 13.58 -26.71 -10.27
N ALA A 80 14.46 -26.53 -9.29
CA ALA A 80 15.26 -27.61 -8.72
C ALA A 80 14.42 -28.61 -7.89
N ALA A 81 13.14 -28.31 -7.65
CA ALA A 81 12.19 -29.13 -6.91
C ALA A 81 11.37 -30.05 -7.84
N SER A 82 11.99 -30.56 -8.91
CA SER A 82 11.34 -31.40 -9.92
C SER A 82 10.94 -32.80 -9.42
N ASP A 83 11.43 -33.21 -8.26
CA ASP A 83 11.18 -34.53 -7.65
C ASP A 83 10.17 -34.50 -6.49
N ILE A 84 9.49 -33.36 -6.29
CA ILE A 84 8.45 -33.22 -5.26
C ILE A 84 7.08 -33.50 -5.91
N ALA A 85 6.35 -34.48 -5.38
CA ALA A 85 5.01 -34.81 -5.88
C ALA A 85 4.05 -33.61 -5.76
N ASP A 86 3.24 -33.40 -6.80
CA ASP A 86 2.29 -32.27 -6.92
C ASP A 86 1.33 -32.16 -5.72
N ASP A 87 1.01 -33.29 -5.08
CA ASP A 87 0.16 -33.36 -3.88
C ASP A 87 0.73 -32.55 -2.70
N ASN A 88 2.06 -32.40 -2.59
CA ASN A 88 2.70 -31.60 -1.53
C ASN A 88 2.47 -30.10 -1.70
N PHE A 89 2.25 -29.62 -2.94
CA PHE A 89 1.95 -28.21 -3.22
C PHE A 89 0.46 -27.91 -3.10
N THR A 90 -0.38 -28.95 -3.16
CA THR A 90 -1.84 -28.83 -3.14
C THR A 90 -2.43 -29.00 -1.73
N GLN A 91 -1.61 -29.46 -0.77
CA GLN A 91 -2.03 -29.60 0.61
C GLN A 91 -2.24 -28.21 1.23
N ARG A 92 -3.51 -27.83 1.40
CA ARG A 92 -3.89 -26.61 2.10
C ARG A 92 -3.32 -26.65 3.51
N LEU A 93 -2.76 -25.52 3.92
CA LEU A 93 -2.16 -25.33 5.25
C LEU A 93 -3.25 -25.19 6.34
N PHE A 94 -4.32 -25.99 6.32
CA PHE A 94 -5.34 -26.07 7.36
C PHE A 94 -5.93 -27.48 7.40
#